data_AF-A0A9X3WXY9-F1
#
_entry.id   AF-A0A9X3WXY9-F1
#
_cell.length_a   1.000
_cell.length_b   1.000
_cell.length_c   1.000
_cell.angle_alpha   90.00
_cell.angle_beta   90.00
_cell.angle_gamma   90.00
#
_symmetry.space_group_name_H-M   'P 1'
#
loop_
_entity.id
_entity.type
_entity.pdbx_description
1 polymer ?
#
loop_
_entity_poly.entity_id
_entity_poly.type
_entity_poly.pdbx_seq_one_letter_code
_entity_poly.pdbx_strand_id
1 'polypeptide(L)'
;MRGNDGAYRDPLQGLRARVQDLASEVEERETMLTDALFEHLPRKLAETLRDGRARARLPANTEAELLAAEATFLVYRDALDRAIELAPDLEDEQRALPQEAPDPQLSGSLRPFIDLFKADIVVETCDAAERGLRLAALALDKNAEVEKQTAYAYRARFHAHDAPFSILTQIAYSPNETPAEVHVFIATSVAAGTPPLRIRPQTLLHGLGKAIGLVREAEVGDERFDDLFLIEAEADVAKSLFGPAVRKALLAVAAFDIPDLDVRGGRAVLHFRFEPNERLIRNATLALAGIRKAPVRVSLLR
;
A
#
# COMPACT_ATOMS: atom_id res chain seq x y z
N MET A 1 3.70 -23.21 -77.97
CA MET A 1 3.03 -23.58 -76.71
C MET A 1 3.93 -23.09 -75.57
N ARG A 2 3.58 -21.97 -74.94
CA ARG A 2 4.28 -21.44 -73.77
C ARG A 2 3.65 -22.09 -72.55
N GLY A 3 4.46 -22.84 -71.80
CA GLY A 3 4.06 -23.47 -70.54
C GLY A 3 3.63 -22.39 -69.55
N ASN A 4 2.42 -22.57 -69.03
CA ASN A 4 1.87 -21.79 -67.94
C ASN A 4 2.50 -22.34 -66.65
N ASP A 5 3.68 -21.84 -66.28
CA ASP A 5 4.28 -22.08 -64.96
C ASP A 5 3.42 -21.37 -63.93
N GLY A 6 2.36 -22.06 -63.51
CA GLY A 6 1.60 -21.69 -62.33
C GLY A 6 2.55 -21.72 -61.15
N ALA A 7 2.92 -20.54 -60.66
CA ALA A 7 3.65 -20.35 -59.43
C ALA A 7 2.89 -21.06 -58.30
N TYR A 8 3.28 -22.30 -58.00
CA TYR A 8 2.80 -23.06 -56.87
C TYR A 8 3.32 -22.35 -55.62
N ARG A 9 2.54 -21.40 -55.09
CA ARG A 9 2.81 -20.81 -53.78
C ARG A 9 2.77 -21.95 -52.78
N ASP A 10 3.91 -22.28 -52.19
CA ASP A 10 4.03 -23.28 -51.14
C ASP A 10 3.08 -22.90 -49.98
N PRO A 11 2.03 -23.69 -49.71
CA PRO A 11 1.06 -23.40 -48.65
C PRO A 11 1.72 -23.24 -47.27
N LEU A 12 2.83 -23.95 -47.05
CA LEU A 12 3.62 -23.86 -45.81
C LEU A 12 4.31 -22.50 -45.67
N GLN A 13 4.78 -21.90 -46.77
CA GLN A 13 5.35 -20.55 -46.73
C GLN A 13 4.31 -19.52 -46.33
N GLY A 14 3.07 -19.64 -46.85
CA GLY A 14 1.98 -18.75 -46.47
C GLY A 14 1.58 -18.87 -45.00
N LEU A 15 1.56 -20.10 -44.45
CA LEU A 15 1.27 -20.34 -43.04
C LEU A 15 2.39 -19.83 -42.12
N ARG A 16 3.67 -20.05 -42.48
CA ARG A 16 4.81 -19.50 -41.74
C ARG A 16 4.78 -17.98 -41.68
N ALA A 17 4.47 -17.31 -42.79
CA ALA A 17 4.36 -15.86 -42.84
C ALA A 17 3.29 -15.35 -41.86
N ARG A 18 2.09 -15.96 -41.84
CA ARG A 18 1.02 -15.55 -40.91
C ARG A 18 1.40 -15.77 -39.43
N VAL A 19 2.04 -16.89 -39.11
CA VAL A 19 2.53 -17.15 -37.75
C VAL A 19 3.57 -16.12 -37.35
N GLN A 20 4.47 -15.74 -38.26
CA GLN A 20 5.48 -14.71 -38.02
C GLN A 20 4.85 -13.33 -37.82
N ASP A 21 3.88 -12.94 -38.65
CA ASP A 21 3.15 -11.68 -38.51
C ASP A 21 2.44 -11.61 -37.14
N LEU A 22 1.74 -12.69 -36.76
CA LEU A 22 1.10 -12.79 -35.44
C LEU A 22 2.10 -12.75 -34.28
N ALA A 23 3.26 -13.37 -34.43
CA ALA A 23 4.31 -13.31 -33.42
C ALA A 23 4.82 -11.88 -33.21
N SER A 24 5.00 -11.12 -34.29
CA SER A 24 5.35 -9.69 -34.23
C SER A 24 4.24 -8.86 -33.58
N GLU A 25 2.97 -9.08 -33.93
CA GLU A 25 1.83 -8.42 -33.28
C GLU A 25 1.77 -8.67 -31.77
N VAL A 26 2.06 -9.90 -31.34
CA VAL A 26 2.11 -10.29 -29.93
C VAL A 26 3.30 -9.64 -29.23
N GLU A 27 4.47 -9.62 -29.86
CA GLU A 27 5.66 -8.98 -29.30
C GLU A 27 5.42 -7.48 -29.07
N GLU A 28 4.85 -6.77 -30.06
CA GLU A 28 4.48 -5.36 -29.93
C GLU A 28 3.58 -5.13 -28.72
N ARG A 29 2.51 -5.92 -28.55
CA ARG A 29 1.59 -5.81 -27.41
C ARG A 29 2.25 -6.15 -26.08
N GLU A 30 3.09 -7.18 -26.03
CA GLU A 30 3.84 -7.51 -24.82
C GLU A 30 4.74 -6.34 -24.37
N THR A 31 5.32 -5.58 -25.31
CA THR A 31 6.17 -4.44 -24.95
C THR A 31 5.39 -3.30 -24.28
N MET A 32 4.08 -3.22 -24.51
CA MET A 32 3.20 -2.22 -23.89
C MET A 32 2.85 -2.56 -22.43
N LEU A 33 2.98 -3.81 -22.00
CA LEU A 33 2.56 -4.24 -20.67
C LEU A 33 3.69 -4.06 -19.64
N THR A 34 3.31 -3.70 -18.41
CA THR A 34 4.21 -3.77 -17.24
C THR A 34 4.03 -5.08 -16.49
N ASP A 35 5.03 -5.49 -15.71
CA ASP A 35 4.90 -6.67 -14.84
C ASP A 35 3.81 -6.46 -13.76
N ALA A 36 3.61 -5.21 -13.31
CA ALA A 36 2.60 -4.84 -12.34
C ALA A 36 1.17 -5.14 -12.84
N LEU A 37 0.88 -4.97 -14.14
CA LEU A 37 -0.44 -5.29 -14.70
C LEU A 37 -0.85 -6.75 -14.38
N PHE A 38 0.09 -7.70 -14.48
CA PHE A 38 -0.20 -9.11 -14.26
C PHE A 38 -0.64 -9.44 -12.82
N GLU A 39 -0.27 -8.61 -11.84
CA GLU A 39 -0.69 -8.77 -10.44
C GLU A 39 -2.14 -8.36 -10.22
N HIS A 40 -2.67 -7.50 -11.11
CA HIS A 40 -4.01 -6.92 -11.00
C HIS A 40 -5.03 -7.55 -11.97
N LEU A 41 -4.58 -8.31 -12.98
CA LEU A 41 -5.48 -8.94 -13.93
C LEU A 41 -6.39 -9.99 -13.28
N PRO A 42 -7.63 -10.17 -13.79
CA PRO A 42 -8.48 -11.29 -13.41
C PRO A 42 -7.74 -12.61 -13.58
N ARG A 43 -7.83 -13.49 -12.58
CA ARG A 43 -7.05 -14.74 -12.50
C ARG A 43 -7.04 -15.56 -13.79
N LYS A 44 -8.22 -15.75 -14.41
CA LYS A 44 -8.37 -16.50 -15.66
C LYS A 44 -7.62 -15.86 -16.83
N LEU A 45 -7.62 -14.53 -16.92
CA LEU A 45 -6.90 -13.79 -17.96
C LEU A 45 -5.40 -13.86 -17.74
N ALA A 46 -4.94 -13.69 -16.49
CA ALA A 46 -3.53 -13.85 -16.12
C ALA A 46 -3.01 -15.27 -16.43
N GLU A 47 -3.80 -16.30 -16.13
CA GLU A 47 -3.49 -17.70 -16.49
C GLU A 47 -3.40 -17.88 -18.02
N THR A 48 -4.36 -17.33 -18.77
CA THR A 48 -4.37 -17.38 -20.24
C THR A 48 -3.12 -16.73 -20.84
N LEU A 49 -2.71 -15.56 -20.33
CA LEU A 49 -1.52 -14.87 -20.79
C LEU A 49 -0.23 -15.65 -20.45
N ARG A 50 -0.13 -16.23 -19.25
CA ARG A 50 1.02 -17.06 -18.86
C ARG A 50 1.16 -18.29 -19.76
N ASP A 51 0.05 -18.99 -20.01
CA ASP A 51 0.02 -20.17 -20.87
C ASP A 51 0.33 -19.80 -22.33
N GLY A 52 -0.26 -18.71 -22.83
CA GLY A 52 0.01 -18.16 -24.15
C GLY A 52 1.48 -17.84 -24.35
N ARG A 53 2.09 -17.11 -23.41
CA ARG A 53 3.52 -16.77 -23.42
C ARG A 53 4.42 -18.01 -23.41
N ALA A 54 4.08 -19.03 -22.62
CA ALA A 54 4.85 -20.27 -22.55
C ALA A 54 4.78 -21.05 -23.87
N ARG A 55 3.59 -21.13 -24.49
CA ARG A 55 3.37 -21.88 -25.73
C ARG A 55 3.89 -21.15 -26.97
N ALA A 56 3.82 -19.82 -27.00
CA ALA A 56 4.35 -18.98 -28.08
C ALA A 56 5.88 -19.13 -28.29
N ARG A 57 6.60 -19.62 -27.26
CA ARG A 57 8.05 -19.87 -27.32
C ARG A 57 8.43 -21.23 -27.91
N LEU A 58 7.45 -22.09 -28.17
CA LEU A 58 7.71 -23.42 -28.73
C LEU A 58 8.00 -23.32 -30.24
N PRO A 59 9.06 -23.96 -30.74
CA PRO A 59 9.35 -23.96 -32.17
C PRO A 59 8.28 -24.75 -32.95
N ALA A 60 7.88 -24.23 -34.11
CA ALA A 60 6.91 -24.86 -35.01
C ALA A 60 7.53 -25.03 -36.41
N ASN A 61 7.67 -26.28 -36.86
CA ASN A 61 8.37 -26.62 -38.11
C ASN A 61 7.49 -27.40 -39.10
N THR A 62 6.48 -28.11 -38.58
CA THR A 62 5.51 -28.87 -39.39
C THR A 62 4.23 -28.08 -39.62
N GLU A 63 3.42 -28.48 -40.61
CA GLU A 63 2.11 -27.86 -40.88
C GLU A 63 1.20 -27.88 -39.64
N ALA A 64 1.11 -29.03 -38.97
CA ALA A 64 0.29 -29.20 -37.77
C ALA A 64 0.76 -28.32 -36.61
N GLU A 65 2.08 -28.22 -36.39
CA GLU A 65 2.66 -27.33 -35.38
C GLU A 65 2.41 -25.87 -35.72
N LEU A 66 2.52 -25.48 -36.98
CA LEU A 66 2.28 -24.11 -37.42
C LEU A 66 0.80 -23.71 -37.29
N LEU A 67 -0.14 -24.60 -37.60
CA LEU A 67 -1.57 -24.36 -37.36
C LEU A 67 -1.87 -24.23 -35.85
N ALA A 68 -1.24 -25.07 -35.02
CA ALA A 68 -1.38 -24.98 -33.57
C ALA A 68 -0.75 -23.69 -33.01
N ALA A 69 0.38 -23.25 -33.58
CA ALA A 69 1.02 -21.99 -33.24
C ALA A 69 0.14 -20.79 -33.64
N GLU A 70 -0.42 -20.78 -34.85
CA GLU A 70 -1.36 -19.75 -35.33
C GLU A 70 -2.55 -19.61 -34.37
N ALA A 71 -3.19 -20.73 -33.99
CA ALA A 71 -4.29 -20.73 -33.03
C ALA A 71 -3.86 -20.21 -31.64
N THR A 72 -2.66 -20.58 -31.18
CA THR A 72 -2.10 -20.12 -29.91
C THR A 72 -1.85 -18.62 -29.92
N PHE A 73 -1.23 -18.08 -30.98
CA PHE A 73 -0.95 -16.66 -31.11
C PHE A 73 -2.23 -15.83 -31.19
N LEU A 74 -3.27 -16.30 -31.88
CA LEU A 74 -4.57 -15.62 -31.90
C LEU A 74 -5.18 -15.51 -30.49
N VAL A 75 -5.27 -16.62 -29.76
CA VAL A 75 -5.79 -16.61 -28.38
C VAL A 75 -4.93 -15.71 -27.48
N TYR A 76 -3.61 -15.75 -27.66
CA TYR A 76 -2.71 -14.96 -26.84
C TYR A 76 -2.81 -13.46 -27.13
N ARG A 77 -2.85 -13.08 -28.41
CA ARG A 77 -3.06 -11.70 -28.85
C ARG A 77 -4.38 -11.15 -28.33
N ASP A 78 -5.48 -11.89 -28.47
CA ASP A 78 -6.79 -11.45 -28.00
C ASP A 78 -6.81 -11.27 -26.47
N ALA A 79 -6.08 -12.12 -25.74
CA ALA A 79 -5.89 -11.96 -24.29
C ALA A 79 -5.05 -10.71 -23.94
N LEU A 80 -4.00 -10.40 -24.72
CA LEU A 80 -3.19 -9.20 -24.56
C LEU A 80 -4.03 -7.94 -24.83
N ASP A 81 -4.79 -7.92 -25.92
CA ASP A 81 -5.70 -6.81 -26.25
C ASP A 81 -6.71 -6.58 -25.12
N ARG A 82 -7.28 -7.66 -24.56
CA ARG A 82 -8.19 -7.55 -23.42
C ARG A 82 -7.50 -7.02 -22.16
N ALA A 83 -6.24 -7.38 -21.92
CA ALA A 83 -5.48 -6.86 -20.78
C ALA A 83 -5.17 -5.36 -20.94
N ILE A 84 -4.84 -4.92 -22.16
CA ILE A 84 -4.64 -3.50 -22.49
C ILE A 84 -5.92 -2.71 -22.29
N GLU A 85 -7.06 -3.25 -22.76
CA GLU A 85 -8.38 -2.63 -22.61
C GLU A 85 -8.78 -2.46 -21.14
N LEU A 86 -8.42 -3.41 -20.27
CA LEU A 86 -8.73 -3.36 -18.83
C LEU A 86 -7.79 -2.46 -18.03
N ALA A 87 -6.63 -2.09 -18.57
CA ALA A 87 -5.62 -1.36 -17.80
C ALA A 87 -6.13 -0.02 -17.22
N PRO A 88 -6.88 0.83 -17.95
CA PRO A 88 -7.41 2.08 -17.39
C PRO A 88 -8.34 1.85 -16.19
N ASP A 89 -9.25 0.87 -16.29
CA ASP A 89 -10.18 0.55 -15.20
C ASP A 89 -9.42 0.05 -13.96
N LEU A 90 -8.42 -0.82 -14.15
CA LEU A 90 -7.57 -1.31 -13.06
C LEU A 90 -6.75 -0.18 -12.42
N GLU A 91 -6.25 0.75 -13.21
CA GLU A 91 -5.55 1.93 -12.69
C GLU A 91 -6.49 2.83 -11.88
N ASP A 92 -7.72 3.03 -12.33
CA ASP A 92 -8.73 3.80 -11.61
C ASP A 92 -9.13 3.11 -10.29
N GLU A 93 -9.25 1.77 -10.28
CA GLU A 93 -9.41 0.99 -9.05
C GLU A 93 -8.23 1.19 -8.09
N GLN A 94 -6.99 1.22 -8.59
CA GLN A 94 -5.80 1.46 -7.75
C GLN A 94 -5.77 2.89 -7.17
N ARG A 95 -6.36 3.87 -7.85
CA ARG A 95 -6.47 5.27 -7.40
C ARG A 95 -7.69 5.51 -6.52
N ALA A 96 -8.68 4.61 -6.53
CA ALA A 96 -9.89 4.76 -5.76
C ALA A 96 -9.60 4.84 -4.25
N LEU A 97 -10.23 5.83 -3.60
CA LEU A 97 -10.06 6.08 -2.18
C LEU A 97 -11.23 5.46 -1.39
N PRO A 98 -10.99 4.44 -0.55
CA PRO A 98 -12.05 3.84 0.26
C PRO A 98 -12.66 4.87 1.20
N GLN A 99 -13.97 4.78 1.45
CA GLN A 99 -14.70 5.71 2.34
C GLN A 99 -14.76 5.24 3.79
N GLU A 100 -14.30 4.03 4.07
CA GLU A 100 -14.21 3.48 5.42
C GLU A 100 -12.75 3.37 5.84
N ALA A 101 -12.49 3.59 7.13
CA ALA A 101 -11.18 3.37 7.72
C ALA A 101 -11.06 1.91 8.17
N PRO A 102 -9.91 1.26 7.92
CA PRO A 102 -9.64 -0.04 8.50
C PRO A 102 -9.48 0.09 10.02
N ASP A 103 -10.02 -0.87 10.76
CA ASP A 103 -9.90 -0.90 12.21
C ASP A 103 -8.50 -1.41 12.64
N PRO A 104 -7.74 -0.63 13.43
CA PRO A 104 -6.55 -1.14 14.08
C PRO A 104 -6.91 -2.35 14.95
N GLN A 105 -6.05 -3.37 14.93
CA GLN A 105 -6.22 -4.59 15.69
C GLN A 105 -5.59 -4.44 17.08
N LEU A 106 -6.17 -5.10 18.08
CA LEU A 106 -5.56 -5.20 19.41
C LEU A 106 -4.19 -5.87 19.28
N SER A 107 -3.17 -5.27 19.88
CA SER A 107 -1.85 -5.87 19.85
C SER A 107 -1.77 -7.01 20.85
N GLY A 108 -1.63 -8.24 20.36
CA GLY A 108 -1.49 -9.44 21.21
C GLY A 108 -0.16 -9.52 21.96
N SER A 109 0.85 -8.75 21.54
CA SER A 109 2.13 -8.61 22.25
C SER A 109 2.03 -7.67 23.46
N LEU A 110 1.05 -6.76 23.44
CA LEU A 110 0.69 -5.89 24.56
C LEU A 110 -0.26 -6.66 25.49
N ARG A 111 0.26 -7.66 26.19
CA ARG A 111 -0.55 -8.40 27.18
C ARG A 111 -0.80 -7.53 28.40
N PRO A 112 -2.05 -7.43 28.88
CA PRO A 112 -2.31 -6.81 30.16
C PRO A 112 -1.79 -7.77 31.26
N PHE A 113 -0.57 -7.56 31.75
CA PHE A 113 -0.09 -8.18 33.01
C PHE A 113 -0.76 -7.50 34.24
N ILE A 114 -2.04 -7.17 34.11
CA ILE A 114 -2.76 -6.22 34.98
C ILE A 114 -3.42 -6.93 36.16
N ASP A 115 -3.68 -8.23 36.07
CA ASP A 115 -4.40 -8.96 37.13
C ASP A 115 -3.60 -9.14 38.44
N LEU A 116 -2.33 -8.69 38.50
CA LEU A 116 -1.45 -8.88 39.65
C LEU A 116 -0.99 -7.60 40.36
N PHE A 117 -1.20 -6.39 39.79
CA PHE A 117 -0.66 -5.14 40.36
C PHE A 117 -1.67 -3.97 40.38
N LYS A 118 -1.59 -3.19 41.48
CA LYS A 118 -2.40 -2.03 41.90
C LYS A 118 -3.43 -1.49 40.89
N ALA A 119 -4.67 -1.94 41.05
CA ALA A 119 -5.83 -1.60 40.24
C ALA A 119 -6.09 -0.09 40.10
N ASP A 120 -5.85 0.72 41.13
CA ASP A 120 -6.31 2.12 41.15
C ASP A 120 -5.60 3.02 40.11
N ILE A 121 -4.28 2.87 39.93
CA ILE A 121 -3.51 3.66 38.94
C ILE A 121 -3.96 3.29 37.53
N VAL A 122 -4.19 2.01 37.27
CA VAL A 122 -4.62 1.54 35.96
C VAL A 122 -6.02 2.05 35.63
N VAL A 123 -6.92 2.08 36.61
CA VAL A 123 -8.27 2.64 36.43
C VAL A 123 -8.22 4.13 36.09
N GLU A 124 -7.40 4.92 36.80
CA GLU A 124 -7.23 6.35 36.50
C GLU A 124 -6.69 6.57 35.08
N THR A 125 -5.68 5.80 34.65
CA THR A 125 -5.15 5.85 33.28
C THR A 125 -6.20 5.43 32.24
N CYS A 126 -7.01 4.41 32.53
CA CYS A 126 -8.10 3.99 31.64
C CYS A 126 -9.17 5.07 31.47
N ASP A 127 -9.59 5.69 32.58
CA ASP A 127 -10.56 6.79 32.56
C ASP A 127 -10.00 8.02 31.83
N ALA A 128 -8.72 8.36 32.05
CA ALA A 128 -8.04 9.44 31.36
C ALA A 128 -7.95 9.18 29.85
N ALA A 129 -7.57 7.96 29.45
CA ALA A 129 -7.49 7.54 28.06
C ALA A 129 -8.86 7.55 27.37
N GLU A 130 -9.91 7.03 28.01
CA GLU A 130 -11.26 7.06 27.46
C GLU A 130 -11.76 8.50 27.28
N ARG A 131 -11.64 9.34 28.32
CA ARG A 131 -12.07 10.74 28.26
C ARG A 131 -11.29 11.52 27.21
N GLY A 132 -9.97 11.36 27.18
CA GLY A 132 -9.09 12.01 26.22
C GLY A 132 -9.43 11.64 24.77
N LEU A 133 -9.63 10.35 24.50
CA LEU A 133 -10.07 9.85 23.20
C LEU A 133 -11.44 10.42 22.81
N ARG A 134 -12.42 10.36 23.73
CA ARG A 134 -13.78 10.83 23.48
C ARG A 134 -13.83 12.32 23.19
N LEU A 135 -13.17 13.14 24.00
CA LEU A 135 -13.13 14.59 23.81
C LEU A 135 -12.40 14.95 22.51
N ALA A 136 -11.26 14.31 22.21
CA ALA A 136 -10.50 14.57 21.00
C ALA A 136 -11.29 14.18 19.73
N ALA A 137 -11.95 13.02 19.74
CA ALA A 137 -12.78 12.56 18.62
C ALA A 137 -13.98 13.49 18.39
N LEU A 138 -14.71 13.84 19.45
CA LEU A 138 -15.87 14.75 19.36
C LEU A 138 -15.50 16.18 18.94
N ALA A 139 -14.28 16.65 19.27
CA ALA A 139 -13.76 17.94 18.82
C ALA A 139 -13.43 17.96 17.32
N LEU A 140 -13.18 16.81 16.71
CA LEU A 140 -12.93 16.67 15.28
C LEU A 140 -14.21 16.36 14.49
N ASP A 141 -15.10 15.55 15.08
CA ASP A 141 -16.38 15.15 14.50
C ASP A 141 -17.45 15.03 15.59
N LYS A 142 -18.48 15.87 15.51
CA LYS A 142 -19.61 15.82 16.45
C LYS A 142 -20.37 14.48 16.43
N ASN A 143 -20.22 13.70 15.36
CA ASN A 143 -20.86 12.39 15.18
C ASN A 143 -19.90 11.24 15.52
N ALA A 144 -18.74 11.51 16.12
CA ALA A 144 -17.77 10.47 16.47
C ALA A 144 -18.41 9.38 17.36
N GLU A 145 -18.23 8.13 16.95
CA GLU A 145 -18.65 6.96 17.71
C GLU A 145 -17.49 6.50 18.57
N VAL A 146 -17.71 6.35 19.88
CA VAL A 146 -16.70 5.90 20.83
C VAL A 146 -17.22 4.70 21.60
N GLU A 147 -16.53 3.57 21.46
CA GLU A 147 -16.91 2.29 22.06
C GLU A 147 -15.78 1.70 22.90
N LYS A 148 -16.16 1.02 23.98
CA LYS A 148 -15.24 0.25 24.81
C LYS A 148 -15.08 -1.15 24.20
N GLN A 149 -13.87 -1.49 23.78
CA GLN A 149 -13.55 -2.79 23.18
C GLN A 149 -13.25 -3.84 24.25
N THR A 150 -12.47 -3.46 25.26
CA THR A 150 -12.13 -4.29 26.42
C THR A 150 -12.05 -3.42 27.67
N ALA A 151 -11.71 -3.99 28.82
CA ALA A 151 -11.45 -3.22 30.04
C ALA A 151 -10.32 -2.17 29.86
N TYR A 152 -9.39 -2.41 28.94
CA TYR A 152 -8.17 -1.63 28.74
C TYR A 152 -8.01 -1.11 27.30
N ALA A 153 -9.09 -1.14 26.51
CA ALA A 153 -9.05 -0.71 25.13
C ALA A 153 -10.33 -0.01 24.70
N TYR A 154 -10.16 1.09 23.99
CA TYR A 154 -11.22 1.99 23.54
C TYR A 154 -11.03 2.28 22.06
N ARG A 155 -12.12 2.33 21.32
CA ARG A 155 -12.11 2.63 19.89
C ARG A 155 -12.96 3.86 19.61
N ALA A 156 -12.47 4.72 18.72
CA ALA A 156 -13.25 5.80 18.15
C ALA A 156 -13.28 5.70 16.63
N ARG A 157 -14.44 5.92 16.00
CA ARG A 157 -14.61 6.04 14.55
C ARG A 157 -15.24 7.38 14.23
N PHE A 158 -14.68 8.10 13.26
CA PHE A 158 -15.15 9.44 12.90
C PHE A 158 -14.60 9.90 11.55
N HIS A 159 -15.09 11.04 11.06
CA HIS A 159 -14.58 11.70 9.87
C HIS A 159 -13.90 13.02 10.22
N ALA A 160 -12.70 13.23 9.70
CA ALA A 160 -11.99 14.51 9.83
C ALA A 160 -11.19 14.80 8.56
N HIS A 161 -11.00 16.07 8.22
CA HIS A 161 -10.13 16.48 7.10
C HIS A 161 -10.44 15.77 5.76
N ASP A 162 -11.71 15.47 5.49
CA ASP A 162 -12.22 14.72 4.34
C ASP A 162 -11.73 13.25 4.28
N ALA A 163 -11.47 12.64 5.43
CA ALA A 163 -11.01 11.26 5.55
C ALA A 163 -11.73 10.52 6.70
N PRO A 164 -12.02 9.23 6.52
CA PRO A 164 -12.48 8.37 7.61
C PRO A 164 -11.30 7.99 8.50
N PHE A 165 -11.55 7.91 9.81
CA PHE A 165 -10.55 7.48 10.79
C PHE A 165 -11.10 6.42 11.74
N SER A 166 -10.23 5.50 12.12
CA SER A 166 -10.43 4.58 13.25
C SER A 166 -9.24 4.70 14.20
N ILE A 167 -9.52 5.00 15.46
CA ILE A 167 -8.52 5.09 16.53
C ILE A 167 -8.74 3.94 17.49
N LEU A 168 -7.67 3.24 17.84
CA LEU A 168 -7.63 2.29 18.94
C LEU A 168 -6.65 2.80 19.99
N THR A 169 -7.15 3.03 21.19
CA THR A 169 -6.33 3.31 22.37
C THR A 169 -6.29 2.07 23.24
N GLN A 170 -5.10 1.57 23.56
CA GLN A 170 -4.86 0.36 24.36
C GLN A 170 -3.90 0.68 25.50
N ILE A 171 -4.29 0.39 26.73
CA ILE A 171 -3.43 0.48 27.91
C ILE A 171 -2.70 -0.84 28.07
N ALA A 172 -1.38 -0.80 28.18
CA ALA A 172 -0.56 -1.99 28.33
C ALA A 172 0.70 -1.74 29.17
N TYR A 173 1.29 -2.82 29.68
CA TYR A 173 2.60 -2.79 30.30
C TYR A 173 3.63 -3.30 29.30
N SER A 174 4.69 -2.52 29.07
CA SER A 174 5.87 -3.02 28.38
C SER A 174 6.55 -4.09 29.27
N PRO A 175 7.10 -5.18 28.70
CA PRO A 175 7.60 -6.33 29.47
C PRO A 175 8.64 -6.03 30.57
N ASN A 176 9.29 -4.87 30.51
CA ASN A 176 10.34 -4.44 31.43
C ASN A 176 10.07 -3.06 32.08
N GLU A 177 8.91 -2.45 31.86
CA GLU A 177 8.67 -1.07 32.27
C GLU A 177 7.45 -0.94 33.19
N THR A 178 7.63 -0.07 34.17
CA THR A 178 6.55 0.59 34.92
C THR A 178 6.77 2.08 34.72
N PRO A 179 5.73 2.88 34.47
CA PRO A 179 4.29 2.61 34.60
C PRO A 179 3.63 1.99 33.35
N ALA A 180 2.32 1.72 33.42
CA ALA A 180 1.51 1.36 32.25
C ALA A 180 1.56 2.47 31.20
N GLU A 181 1.61 2.11 29.93
CA GLU A 181 1.65 3.03 28.79
C GLU A 181 0.32 3.01 28.03
N VAL A 182 -0.02 4.17 27.46
CA VAL A 182 -1.18 4.31 26.56
C VAL A 182 -0.68 4.25 25.13
N HIS A 183 -0.95 3.14 24.45
CA HIS A 183 -0.67 2.99 23.02
C HIS A 183 -1.86 3.49 22.21
N VAL A 184 -1.61 4.38 21.26
CA VAL A 184 -2.63 4.92 20.37
C VAL A 184 -2.29 4.54 18.95
N PHE A 185 -3.20 3.84 18.29
CA PHE A 185 -3.14 3.47 16.88
C PHE A 185 -4.20 4.26 16.13
N ILE A 186 -3.83 5.03 15.13
CA ILE A 186 -4.75 5.81 14.29
C ILE A 186 -4.61 5.30 12.87
N ALA A 187 -5.71 4.87 12.28
CA ALA A 187 -5.74 4.38 10.91
C ALA A 187 -6.68 5.19 10.02
N THR A 188 -6.27 5.34 8.77
CA THR A 188 -7.12 5.75 7.64
C THR A 188 -6.91 4.79 6.48
N SER A 189 -7.88 4.75 5.57
CA SER A 189 -7.67 4.13 4.26
C SER A 189 -6.87 5.06 3.34
N VAL A 190 -6.06 4.45 2.47
CA VAL A 190 -5.38 5.09 1.34
C VAL A 190 -5.71 4.31 0.07
N ALA A 191 -5.43 4.86 -1.11
CA ALA A 191 -5.68 4.13 -2.34
C ALA A 191 -4.81 2.86 -2.40
N ALA A 192 -5.29 1.79 -3.02
CA ALA A 192 -4.58 0.52 -3.08
C ALA A 192 -3.20 0.65 -3.76
N GLY A 193 -3.10 1.53 -4.76
CA GLY A 193 -1.85 1.83 -5.47
C GLY A 193 -0.89 2.75 -4.71
N THR A 194 -1.20 3.15 -3.48
CA THR A 194 -0.28 3.95 -2.65
C THR A 194 0.99 3.14 -2.37
N PRO A 195 2.18 3.60 -2.76
CA PRO A 195 3.40 2.84 -2.55
C PRO A 195 3.68 2.59 -1.06
N PRO A 196 4.28 1.44 -0.72
CA PRO A 196 4.58 1.14 0.67
C PRO A 196 5.62 2.11 1.23
N LEU A 197 5.38 2.56 2.45
CA LEU A 197 6.29 3.45 3.17
C LEU A 197 6.21 3.15 4.66
N ARG A 198 7.35 3.21 5.34
CA ARG A 198 7.38 3.12 6.80
C ARG A 198 8.32 4.16 7.39
N ILE A 199 7.89 4.81 8.47
CA ILE A 199 8.81 5.56 9.35
C ILE A 199 8.83 4.98 10.74
N ARG A 200 10.00 5.07 11.38
CA ARG A 200 10.22 4.71 12.78
C ARG A 200 11.08 5.77 13.46
N PRO A 201 11.08 5.83 14.81
CA PRO A 201 12.04 6.65 15.53
C PRO A 201 13.48 6.31 15.15
N GLN A 202 14.29 7.32 14.85
CA GLN A 202 15.72 7.10 14.61
C GLN A 202 16.40 6.78 15.96
N THR A 203 16.98 5.59 16.10
CA THR A 203 17.78 5.25 17.29
C THR A 203 19.27 5.48 17.05
N LEU A 204 20.04 5.77 18.10
CA LEU A 204 21.47 6.06 18.03
C LEU A 204 22.31 4.99 17.29
N LEU A 205 21.87 3.72 17.32
CA LEU A 205 22.53 2.62 16.62
C LEU A 205 22.40 2.70 15.09
N HIS A 206 21.38 3.38 14.58
CA HIS A 206 21.18 3.57 13.13
C HIS A 206 22.13 4.61 12.54
N GLY A 207 22.66 5.54 13.36
CA GLY A 207 23.72 6.47 12.93
C GLY A 207 25.00 5.75 12.49
N LEU A 208 25.29 4.57 13.07
CA LEU A 208 26.39 3.71 12.64
C LEU A 208 26.04 2.91 11.37
N GLY A 209 24.79 2.46 11.21
CA GLY A 209 24.32 1.78 10.00
C GLY A 209 24.32 2.67 8.74
N LYS A 210 23.96 3.96 8.90
CA LYS A 210 24.05 5.00 7.86
C LYS A 210 25.45 5.12 7.27
N ALA A 211 26.50 5.00 8.10
CA ALA A 211 27.89 5.11 7.65
C ALA A 211 28.39 3.91 6.83
N ILE A 212 27.70 2.76 6.86
CA ILE A 212 28.13 1.50 6.24
C ILE A 212 27.24 1.14 5.03
N GLY A 213 26.25 1.97 4.68
CA GLY A 213 25.40 1.79 3.48
C GLY A 213 24.47 0.57 3.52
N LEU A 214 24.24 0.00 4.70
CA LEU A 214 23.42 -1.21 4.87
C LEU A 214 21.91 -0.94 4.91
N VAL A 215 21.49 0.31 5.17
CA VAL A 215 20.09 0.71 5.21
C VAL A 215 19.82 1.65 4.05
N ARG A 216 18.90 1.27 3.15
CA ARG A 216 18.39 2.17 2.10
C ARG A 216 17.39 3.11 2.76
N GLU A 217 17.86 4.29 3.14
CA GLU A 217 17.06 5.35 3.74
C GLU A 217 16.78 6.44 2.72
N ALA A 218 15.55 6.94 2.72
CA ALA A 218 15.19 8.14 1.98
C ALA A 218 15.36 9.37 2.87
N GLU A 219 15.76 10.49 2.28
CA GLU A 219 15.73 11.80 2.93
C GLU A 219 14.70 12.69 2.22
N VAL A 220 13.93 13.45 3.00
CA VAL A 220 12.93 14.37 2.47
C VAL A 220 13.44 15.82 2.37
N GLY A 221 14.67 16.07 2.85
CA GLY A 221 15.35 17.35 2.73
C GLY A 221 14.92 18.36 3.80
N ASP A 222 14.53 17.87 4.97
CA ASP A 222 14.11 18.66 6.12
C ASP A 222 14.85 18.13 7.35
N GLU A 223 15.97 18.76 7.69
CA GLU A 223 16.94 18.28 8.70
C GLU A 223 16.24 17.85 10.00
N ARG A 224 15.29 18.66 10.50
CA ARG A 224 14.57 18.34 11.75
C ARG A 224 13.72 17.08 11.65
N PHE A 225 13.19 16.80 10.46
CA PHE A 225 12.42 15.59 10.20
C PHE A 225 13.35 14.40 9.99
N ASP A 226 14.36 14.56 9.16
CA ASP A 226 15.34 13.53 8.80
C ASP A 226 16.21 13.09 9.99
N ASP A 227 16.35 13.94 11.03
CA ASP A 227 17.04 13.62 12.30
C ASP A 227 16.17 12.83 13.30
N LEU A 228 14.85 12.88 13.17
CA LEU A 228 13.91 12.22 14.10
C LEU A 228 13.40 10.90 13.55
N PHE A 229 13.30 10.76 12.24
CA PHE A 229 12.65 9.64 11.59
C PHE A 229 13.59 8.87 10.67
N LEU A 230 13.61 7.55 10.84
CA LEU A 230 14.13 6.62 9.86
C LEU A 230 13.07 6.38 8.78
N ILE A 231 13.37 6.66 7.51
CA ILE A 231 12.42 6.52 6.39
C ILE A 231 12.76 5.30 5.53
N GLU A 232 11.94 4.27 5.61
CA GLU A 232 12.01 3.05 4.79
C GLU A 232 11.07 3.19 3.58
N ALA A 233 11.55 3.82 2.51
CA ALA A 233 10.85 3.96 1.23
C ALA A 233 11.83 4.35 0.11
N GLU A 234 11.36 4.34 -1.15
CA GLU A 234 12.07 5.02 -2.24
C GLU A 234 12.02 6.54 -2.04
N ALA A 235 13.08 7.25 -2.44
CA ALA A 235 13.21 8.69 -2.19
C ALA A 235 12.07 9.53 -2.79
N ASP A 236 11.64 9.21 -4.00
CA ASP A 236 10.55 9.93 -4.67
C ASP A 236 9.19 9.64 -4.01
N VAL A 237 8.98 8.40 -3.54
CA VAL A 237 7.81 8.03 -2.74
C VAL A 237 7.80 8.83 -1.43
N ALA A 238 8.90 8.84 -0.68
CA ALA A 238 9.00 9.59 0.56
C ALA A 238 8.71 11.09 0.35
N LYS A 239 9.32 11.72 -0.65
CA LYS A 239 9.09 13.15 -0.96
C LYS A 239 7.65 13.46 -1.36
N SER A 240 7.01 12.55 -2.11
CA SER A 240 5.62 12.74 -2.55
C SER A 240 4.60 12.58 -1.40
N LEU A 241 4.80 11.60 -0.51
CA LEU A 241 3.91 11.36 0.63
C LEU A 241 4.16 12.32 1.79
N PHE A 242 5.41 12.73 2.00
CA PHE A 242 5.82 13.65 3.08
C PHE A 242 5.99 15.08 2.60
N GLY A 243 4.92 15.65 2.07
CA GLY A 243 4.85 17.09 1.80
C GLY A 243 5.01 17.94 3.08
N PRO A 244 5.25 19.26 2.96
CA PRO A 244 5.53 20.13 4.11
C PRO A 244 4.46 20.09 5.22
N ALA A 245 3.19 19.97 4.85
CA ALA A 245 2.09 19.87 5.81
C ALA A 245 2.12 18.56 6.62
N VAL A 246 2.41 17.43 5.96
CA VAL A 246 2.51 16.12 6.61
C VAL A 246 3.71 16.11 7.55
N ARG A 247 4.87 16.61 7.11
CA ARG A 247 6.07 16.71 7.97
C ARG A 247 5.82 17.58 9.20
N LYS A 248 5.22 18.76 9.01
CA LYS A 248 4.87 19.65 10.12
C LYS A 248 3.92 18.97 11.12
N ALA A 249 2.93 18.23 10.64
CA ALA A 249 1.97 17.53 11.47
C ALA A 249 2.64 16.38 12.26
N LEU A 250 3.48 15.57 11.61
CA LEU A 250 4.26 14.52 12.26
C LEU A 250 5.25 15.07 13.29
N LEU A 251 5.93 16.18 13.00
CA LEU A 251 6.79 16.86 13.98
C LEU A 251 5.99 17.38 15.19
N ALA A 252 4.75 17.80 14.98
CA ALA A 252 3.86 18.21 16.08
C ALA A 252 3.40 17.02 16.94
N VAL A 253 3.27 15.83 16.36
CA VAL A 253 3.05 14.56 17.09
C VAL A 253 4.33 14.18 17.86
N ALA A 254 5.50 14.26 17.20
CA ALA A 254 6.81 13.95 17.77
C ALA A 254 7.19 14.80 19.00
N ALA A 255 6.53 15.95 19.19
CA ALA A 255 6.69 16.76 20.39
C ALA A 255 6.13 16.09 21.67
N PHE A 256 5.30 15.05 21.52
CA PHE A 256 4.76 14.25 22.62
C PHE A 256 5.44 12.89 22.71
N ASP A 257 5.49 12.17 21.59
CA ASP A 257 6.17 10.89 21.40
C ASP A 257 6.52 10.72 19.92
N ILE A 258 7.67 10.13 19.59
CA ILE A 258 8.10 9.96 18.20
C ILE A 258 7.29 8.80 17.58
N PRO A 259 6.39 9.06 16.62
CA PRO A 259 5.49 8.03 16.14
C PRO A 259 6.15 7.05 15.15
N ASP A 260 5.65 5.83 15.11
CA ASP A 260 5.79 4.89 14.00
C ASP A 260 4.65 5.11 13.00
N LEU A 261 4.92 5.05 11.69
CA LEU A 261 3.90 5.08 10.63
C LEU A 261 4.15 3.95 9.66
N ASP A 262 3.10 3.20 9.30
CA ASP A 262 3.14 2.17 8.26
C ASP A 262 2.05 2.46 7.22
N VAL A 263 2.46 2.61 5.96
CA VAL A 263 1.59 2.76 4.80
C VAL A 263 1.78 1.52 3.93
N ARG A 264 0.75 0.67 3.83
CA ARG A 264 0.81 -0.58 3.06
C ARG A 264 -0.59 -1.14 2.84
N GLY A 265 -0.85 -1.72 1.68
CA GLY A 265 -2.06 -2.53 1.44
C GLY A 265 -3.35 -1.75 1.66
N GLY A 266 -3.43 -0.53 1.12
CA GLY A 266 -4.64 0.31 1.20
C GLY A 266 -4.91 0.94 2.58
N ARG A 267 -3.96 0.89 3.51
CA ARG A 267 -4.07 1.52 4.83
C ARG A 267 -2.83 2.34 5.19
N ALA A 268 -3.05 3.39 5.98
CA ALA A 268 -2.00 4.13 6.68
C ALA A 268 -2.29 4.09 8.18
N VAL A 269 -1.33 3.64 8.98
CA VAL A 269 -1.48 3.46 10.43
C VAL A 269 -0.36 4.18 11.15
N LEU A 270 -0.71 5.15 11.99
CA LEU A 270 0.21 5.85 12.90
C LEU A 270 0.09 5.24 14.29
N HIS A 271 1.22 5.00 14.95
CA HIS A 271 1.30 4.49 16.31
C HIS A 271 2.22 5.38 17.16
N PHE A 272 1.78 5.71 18.37
CA PHE A 272 2.58 6.40 19.38
C PHE A 272 2.13 6.01 20.80
N ARG A 273 2.91 6.42 21.80
CA ARG A 273 2.77 6.07 23.22
C ARG A 273 2.53 7.33 24.06
N PHE A 274 1.29 7.80 24.04
CA PHE A 274 0.91 8.99 24.80
C PHE A 274 -0.61 9.03 25.02
N GLU A 275 -1.05 9.71 26.08
CA GLU A 275 -2.47 9.90 26.36
C GLU A 275 -3.16 10.71 25.24
N PRO A 276 -4.29 10.24 24.70
CA PRO A 276 -4.99 10.94 23.64
C PRO A 276 -5.47 12.31 24.11
N ASN A 277 -5.14 13.35 23.36
CA ASN A 277 -5.66 14.70 23.54
C ASN A 277 -5.95 15.35 22.19
N GLU A 278 -6.78 16.39 22.19
CA GLU A 278 -7.25 17.03 20.95
C GLU A 278 -6.10 17.44 20.03
N ARG A 279 -5.07 18.10 20.56
CA ARG A 279 -3.94 18.59 19.76
C ARG A 279 -3.18 17.44 19.11
N LEU A 280 -2.91 16.37 19.86
CA LEU A 280 -2.19 15.21 19.37
C LEU A 280 -2.98 14.48 18.28
N ILE A 281 -4.25 14.16 18.55
CA ILE A 281 -5.12 13.46 17.59
C ILE A 281 -5.33 14.30 16.33
N ARG A 282 -5.55 15.62 16.45
CA ARG A 282 -5.68 16.53 15.31
C ARG A 282 -4.44 16.52 14.41
N ASN A 283 -3.23 16.56 14.98
CA ASN A 283 -2.01 16.54 14.16
C ASN A 283 -1.79 15.18 13.52
N ALA A 284 -2.07 14.09 14.24
CA ALA A 284 -1.98 12.75 13.67
C ALA A 284 -2.96 12.53 12.51
N THR A 285 -4.21 12.96 12.65
CA THR A 285 -5.21 12.85 11.56
C THR A 285 -4.89 13.79 10.40
N LEU A 286 -4.33 14.98 10.63
CA LEU A 286 -3.82 15.85 9.56
C LEU A 286 -2.70 15.19 8.76
N ALA A 287 -1.74 14.54 9.44
CA ALA A 287 -0.66 13.83 8.77
C ALA A 287 -1.20 12.69 7.88
N LEU A 288 -2.06 11.84 8.44
CA LEU A 288 -2.67 10.73 7.73
C LEU A 288 -3.60 11.16 6.59
N ALA A 289 -4.39 12.23 6.78
CA ALA A 289 -5.21 12.80 5.71
C ALA A 289 -4.35 13.37 4.58
N GLY A 290 -3.21 13.99 4.90
CA GLY A 290 -2.27 14.48 3.91
C GLY A 290 -1.68 13.35 3.07
N ILE A 291 -1.29 12.24 3.70
CA ILE A 291 -0.84 11.02 3.00
C ILE A 291 -1.94 10.46 2.11
N ARG A 292 -3.17 10.35 2.64
CA ARG A 292 -4.33 9.87 1.88
C ARG A 292 -4.62 10.71 0.63
N LYS A 293 -4.42 12.01 0.70
CA LYS A 293 -4.64 12.96 -0.41
C LYS A 293 -3.49 13.00 -1.42
N ALA A 294 -2.37 12.33 -1.14
CA ALA A 294 -1.23 12.34 -2.04
C ALA A 294 -1.60 11.64 -3.38
N PRO A 295 -1.15 12.19 -4.53
CA PRO A 295 -1.48 11.63 -5.82
C PRO A 295 -0.82 10.27 -6.00
N VAL A 296 -1.63 9.28 -6.42
CA VAL A 296 -1.18 7.91 -6.66
C VAL A 296 -0.79 7.76 -8.13
N ARG A 297 0.49 7.54 -8.38
CA ARG A 297 1.06 7.36 -9.73
C ARG A 297 1.14 5.87 -10.04
N VAL A 298 0.10 5.36 -10.68
CA VAL A 298 0.05 3.99 -11.20
C VAL A 298 -0.05 4.08 -12.72
N SER A 299 0.84 3.36 -13.40
CA SER A 299 0.83 3.14 -14.85
C SER A 299 1.03 1.65 -15.06
N LEU A 300 0.00 0.95 -15.52
CA LEU A 300 0.05 -0.50 -15.77
C LEU A 300 0.49 -0.80 -17.20
N LEU A 301 0.46 0.21 -18.07
CA LEU A 301 1.05 0.19 -19.41
C LEU A 301 2.33 1.04 -19.45
N ARG A 302 3.20 0.75 -20.42
CA ARG A 302 4.46 1.49 -20.68
C ARG A 302 4.26 2.72 -21.55
#